data_AF-Q6P7T7-F1
#
_entry.id   AF-Q6P7T7-F1
#
_cell.length_a   1.000
_cell.length_b   1.000
_cell.length_c   1.000
_cell.angle_alpha   90.00
_cell.angle_beta   90.00
_cell.angle_gamma   90.00
#
_symmetry.space_group_name_H-M   'P 1'
#
loop_
_entity.id
_entity.type
_entity.pdbx_description
1 polymer ?
#
loop_
_entity_poly.entity_id
_entity_poly.type
_entity_poly.pdbx_seq_one_letter_code
_entity_poly.pdbx_strand_id
1 'polypeptide(L)' 'MVIMLIGNKSDLESRRDVKREEGEAFAREHGLIFMETSAKTACNVEEAYINTAKEIYRKIQQGLFDVHNEVRKVWG' A
#
# COMPACT_ATOMS: atom_id res chain seq x y z
N MET A 1 1.57 -4.61 -10.34
CA MET A 1 2.06 -3.60 -9.38
C MET A 1 1.25 -3.68 -8.08
N VAL A 2 1.84 -3.34 -6.93
CA VAL A 2 1.16 -3.26 -5.63
C VAL A 2 1.38 -1.86 -5.10
N ILE A 3 0.30 -1.14 -4.79
CA ILE A 3 0.34 0.23 -4.27
C ILE A 3 -0.61 0.30 -3.06
N MET A 4 -0.13 0.93 -1.99
CA MET A 4 -0.93 1.25 -0.80
C MET A 4 -1.11 2.76 -0.69
N LEU A 5 -2.36 3.20 -0.65
CA LEU A 5 -2.75 4.56 -0.30
C LEU A 5 -2.69 4.74 1.21
N ILE A 6 -1.99 5.78 1.66
CA ILE A 6 -1.80 6.09 3.08
C ILE A 6 -2.51 7.38 3.45
N GLY A 7 -3.51 7.29 4.32
CA GLY A 7 -4.07 8.44 5.04
C GLY A 7 -3.23 8.77 6.27
N ASN A 8 -2.16 9.55 6.10
CA ASN A 8 -1.25 9.87 7.21
C ASN A 8 -1.80 10.97 8.13
N LYS A 9 -1.22 11.11 9.32
CA LYS A 9 -1.57 12.07 10.38
C LYS A 9 -2.92 11.76 11.04
N SER A 10 -3.26 10.48 11.18
CA SER A 10 -4.48 10.04 11.86
C SER A 10 -4.56 10.49 13.33
N ASP A 11 -3.46 10.91 13.95
CA ASP A 11 -3.44 11.52 15.28
C ASP A 11 -4.14 12.89 15.35
N LEU A 12 -4.38 13.54 14.21
CA LEU A 12 -5.06 14.84 14.11
C LEU A 12 -6.55 14.70 13.81
N GLU A 13 -7.24 13.77 14.46
CA GLU A 13 -8.66 13.46 14.21
C GLU A 13 -9.59 14.69 14.27
N SER A 14 -9.33 15.62 15.18
CA SER A 14 -10.12 16.86 15.31
C SER A 14 -9.95 17.84 14.15
N ARG A 15 -8.94 17.61 13.28
CA ARG A 15 -8.66 18.38 12.06
C ARG A 15 -8.84 17.52 10.81
N ARG A 16 -9.60 16.43 10.91
CA ARG A 16 -9.90 15.56 9.77
C ARG A 16 -10.70 16.34 8.72
N ASP A 17 -10.15 16.36 7.50
CA ASP A 17 -10.79 16.99 6.34
C ASP A 17 -11.27 15.95 5.32
N VAL A 18 -10.71 14.73 5.37
CA VAL A 18 -11.08 13.60 4.51
C VAL A 18 -11.57 12.45 5.38
N LYS A 19 -12.78 11.95 5.10
CA LYS A 19 -13.31 10.79 5.82
C LYS A 19 -12.59 9.52 5.40
N ARG A 20 -12.47 8.58 6.34
CA ARG A 20 -11.88 7.27 6.09
C ARG A 20 -12.58 6.55 4.94
N GLU A 21 -13.91 6.66 4.88
CA GLU A 21 -14.74 6.01 3.85
C GLU A 21 -14.43 6.53 2.44
N GLU A 22 -14.03 7.79 2.29
CA GLU A 22 -13.65 8.38 1.01
C GLU A 22 -12.30 7.80 0.54
N GLY A 23 -11.33 7.69 1.44
CA GLY A 23 -10.04 7.04 1.15
C GLY A 23 -10.20 5.56 0.79
N GLU A 24 -11.07 4.85 1.50
CA GLU A 24 -11.40 3.45 1.19
C GLU A 24 -12.11 3.31 -0.16
N ALA A 25 -13.04 4.21 -0.49
CA ALA A 25 -13.74 4.20 -1.77
C ALA A 25 -12.76 4.44 -2.93
N PHE A 26 -11.91 5.46 -2.82
CA PHE A 26 -10.88 5.76 -3.80
C PHE A 26 -9.92 4.57 -4.00
N ALA A 27 -9.46 3.96 -2.90
CA ALA A 27 -8.58 2.80 -2.99
C ALA A 27 -9.25 1.61 -3.70
N ARG A 28 -10.52 1.32 -3.38
CA ARG A 28 -11.27 0.26 -4.08
C ARG A 28 -11.43 0.54 -5.58
N GLU A 29 -11.77 1.77 -5.95
CA GLU A 29 -11.95 2.19 -7.35
C GLU A 29 -10.67 2.01 -8.18
N HIS A 30 -9.52 2.30 -7.58
CA HIS A 30 -8.21 2.22 -8.26
C HIS A 30 -7.45 0.91 -8.02
N GLY A 31 -8.04 -0.07 -7.31
CA GLY A 31 -7.39 -1.35 -7.00
C GLY A 31 -6.17 -1.20 -6.08
N LEU A 32 -6.20 -0.23 -5.17
CA LEU A 32 -5.17 0.05 -4.17
C LEU A 32 -5.53 -0.58 -2.82
N ILE A 33 -4.53 -0.76 -1.98
CA ILE A 33 -4.73 -1.05 -0.55
C ILE A 33 -4.87 0.30 0.18
N PHE A 34 -5.62 0.38 1.27
CA PHE A 34 -5.74 1.59 2.07
C PHE A 34 -5.41 1.34 3.54
N MET A 35 -4.73 2.29 4.17
CA MET A 35 -4.49 2.31 5.61
C MET A 35 -4.34 3.75 6.11
N GLU A 36 -4.97 4.08 7.24
CA GLU A 36 -4.66 5.31 7.96
C GLU A 36 -3.50 5.08 8.93
N THR A 37 -2.57 6.02 8.97
CA THR A 37 -1.36 5.92 9.78
C THR A 37 -1.07 7.23 10.50
N SER A 38 -0.28 7.15 11.57
CA SER A 38 0.36 8.33 12.14
C SER A 38 1.84 8.06 12.29
N ALA A 39 2.64 8.74 11.46
CA ALA A 39 4.09 8.76 11.63
C ALA A 39 4.53 9.36 12.97
N LYS A 40 3.70 10.21 13.59
CA LYS A 40 3.98 10.84 14.88
C LYS A 40 3.84 9.86 16.05
N THR A 41 2.80 9.03 16.04
CA THR A 41 2.52 8.07 17.12
C THR A 41 2.96 6.65 16.80
N ALA A 42 3.57 6.45 15.62
CA ALA A 42 3.89 5.15 15.03
C ALA A 42 2.67 4.24 14.74
N CYS A 43 1.44 4.76 14.91
CA CYS A 43 0.22 3.99 14.66
C CYS A 43 0.16 3.52 13.20
N ASN A 44 0.01 2.21 13.03
CA ASN A 44 -0.14 1.49 11.75
C ASN A 44 1.02 1.66 10.76
N VAL A 45 2.14 2.28 11.15
CA VAL A 45 3.27 2.49 10.25
C VAL A 45 3.89 1.15 9.88
N GLU A 46 4.23 0.32 10.87
CA GLU A 46 4.82 -1.00 10.62
C GLU A 46 3.86 -1.90 9.83
N GLU A 47 2.59 -1.93 10.22
CA GLU A 47 1.57 -2.72 9.55
C GLU A 47 1.39 -2.32 8.07
N ALA A 48 1.48 -1.03 7.73
CA ALA A 48 1.42 -0.56 6.36
C ALA A 48 2.56 -1.14 5.50
N TYR A 49 3.80 -1.12 6.03
CA TYR A 49 4.95 -1.70 5.34
C TYR A 49 4.85 -3.23 5.22
N ILE A 50 4.54 -3.91 6.33
CA ILE A 50 4.46 -5.36 6.38
C ILE A 50 3.34 -5.89 5.48
N ASN A 51 2.16 -5.26 5.48
CA ASN A 51 1.03 -5.68 4.64
C ASN A 51 1.32 -5.45 3.15
N THR A 52 1.98 -4.34 2.81
CA THR A 52 2.43 -4.09 1.43
C THR A 52 3.44 -5.16 0.97
N ALA A 53 4.43 -5.47 1.80
CA ALA A 53 5.43 -6.50 1.50
C ALA A 53 4.79 -7.90 1.36
N LYS A 54 3.86 -8.26 2.25
CA LYS A 54 3.09 -9.51 2.17
C LYS A 54 2.30 -9.60 0.87
N GLU A 55 1.68 -8.52 0.43
CA GLU A 55 0.91 -8.51 -0.82
C GLU A 55 1.80 -8.68 -2.06
N ILE A 56 2.97 -8.02 -2.07
CA ILE A 56 3.99 -8.23 -3.12
C ILE A 56 4.42 -9.70 -3.13
N TYR A 57 4.79 -10.25 -1.97
CA TYR A 57 5.19 -11.64 -1.84
C TYR A 57 4.11 -12.61 -2.32
N ARG A 58 2.86 -12.38 -1.92
CA ARG A 58 1.70 -13.19 -2.36
C ARG A 58 1.57 -13.20 -3.88
N LYS A 59 1.68 -12.05 -4.55
CA LYS A 59 1.59 -11.97 -6.00
C LYS A 59 2.77 -12.67 -6.71
N ILE A 60 3.97 -12.66 -6.11
CA ILE A 60 5.11 -13.47 -6.61
C ILE A 60 4.79 -14.96 -6.52
N GLN A 61 4.29 -15.43 -5.38
CA GLN A 61 3.93 -16.86 -5.20
C GLN A 61 2.82 -17.32 -6.16
N GLN A 62 1.96 -16.41 -6.60
CA GLN A 62 0.92 -16.68 -7.59
C GLN A 62 1.41 -16.61 -9.05
N GLY A 63 2.69 -16.29 -9.28
CA GLY A 63 3.23 -16.08 -10.63
C GLY A 63 2.71 -14.83 -11.33
N LEU A 64 2.07 -13.90 -10.60
CA LEU A 64 1.55 -12.63 -11.13
C LEU A 64 2.61 -11.54 -11.25
N PHE A 65 3.80 -11.79 -10.71
CA PHE A 65 5.00 -10.99 -10.93
C PHE A 65 6.11 -11.86 -11.48
N ASP A 66 6.62 -11.49 -12.65
CA ASP A 66 7.86 -12.04 -13.16
C ASP A 66 9.05 -11.32 -12.50
N VAL A 67 9.72 -12.02 -11.58
CA VAL A 67 10.92 -11.54 -10.89
C VAL A 67 12.19 -11.64 -11.75
N HIS A 68 12.11 -12.20 -12.98
CA HIS A 68 13.24 -12.40 -13.88
C HIS A 68 13.32 -11.40 -15.05
N ASN A 69 12.54 -10.32 -15.02
CA ASN A 69 12.35 -9.44 -16.18
C ASN A 69 13.59 -8.59 -16.59
N GLU A 70 14.68 -8.59 -15.82
CA GLU A 70 15.89 -7.79 -16.14
C GLU A 70 17.06 -8.59 -16.73
N VAL A 71 17.15 -9.90 -16.50
CA VAL A 71 18.30 -10.70 -17.00
C VAL A 71 18.20 -10.98 -18.50
N ARG A 72 16.98 -11.08 -19.05
CA ARG A 72 16.75 -11.43 -20.46
C ARG A 72 16.88 -10.28 -21.46
N LYS A 73 16.85 -9.02 -21.02
CA LYS A 73 16.87 -7.86 -21.95
C LYS A 73 18.27 -7.39 -22.35
N VAL A 74 19.33 -7.88 -21.70
CA VAL A 74 20.71 -7.39 -21.92
C VAL A 74 21.48 -8.24 -22.94
N TRP A 75 21.01 -9.44 -23.28
CA TRP A 75 21.76 -10.40 -24.10
C TRP A 75 20.92 -11.06 -25.22
N GLY A 76 19.90 -10.38 -25.73
CA GLY A 76 19.07 -10.82 -26.86
C GLY A 76 19.39 -10.07 -28.14
#